data_AF-A0A6C0D7K9-F1
#
_entry.id   AF-A0A6C0D7K9-F1
#
_cell.length_a   1.000
_cell.length_b   1.000
_cell.length_c   1.000
_cell.angle_alpha   90.00
_cell.angle_beta   90.00
_cell.angle_gamma   90.00
#
_symmetry.space_group_name_H-M   'P 1'
#
loop_
_entity.id
_entity.type
_entity.pdbx_description
1 polymer ?
#
loop_
_entity_poly.entity_id
_entity_poly.type
_entity_poly.pdbx_seq_one_letter_code
_entity_poly.pdbx_strand_id
1 'polypeptide(L)'
;MNNNNMKSECVSEIHNTTNRRIYDRNVPSQMLQQYLDVRPVMTKYSYLPIVDPRKQIDVRMNQYPTFNPHTVFNPGNTQSPWSGFASNVNTESELRNQIYALQKCSQSVYVPNSNSDLYTYSFRPNVSESNNYGQHNLLFKQDNFDSFNPNPNPNVVGTYMFSNPTRAQVKDLA
;
A
#
# COMPACT_ATOMS: atom_id res chain seq x y z
N MET A 1 -0.38 22.67 -25.86
CA MET A 1 0.79 22.91 -24.99
C MET A 1 0.26 23.38 -23.64
N ASN A 2 -0.02 22.45 -22.72
CA ASN A 2 -0.43 22.81 -21.37
C ASN A 2 0.83 22.99 -20.53
N ASN A 3 1.11 24.24 -20.15
CA ASN A 3 2.08 24.58 -19.14
C ASN A 3 1.67 23.92 -17.83
N ASN A 4 2.31 22.81 -17.50
CA ASN A 4 2.27 22.23 -16.16
C ASN A 4 3.03 23.18 -15.24
N ASN A 5 2.31 24.18 -14.73
CA ASN A 5 2.76 25.05 -13.67
C ASN A 5 2.95 24.16 -12.42
N MET A 6 4.17 23.69 -12.19
CA MET A 6 4.53 23.05 -10.93
C MET A 6 4.42 24.11 -9.85
N LYS A 7 3.26 24.14 -9.19
CA LYS A 7 3.05 24.93 -7.99
C LYS A 7 4.09 24.45 -6.97
N SER A 8 4.98 25.35 -6.55
CA SER A 8 5.79 25.12 -5.35
C SER A 8 4.80 25.09 -4.17
N GLU A 9 4.42 23.88 -3.75
CA GLU A 9 3.53 23.69 -2.60
C GLU A 9 4.24 24.16 -1.34
N CYS A 10 3.49 24.84 -0.46
CA CYS A 10 3.99 25.20 0.85
C CYS A 10 4.28 23.94 1.67
N VAL A 11 5.26 23.99 2.59
CA VAL A 11 5.57 22.89 3.53
C VAL A 11 4.31 22.37 4.26
N SER A 12 3.38 23.27 4.60
CA SER A 12 2.11 22.88 5.24
C SER A 12 1.20 22.05 4.32
N GLU A 13 1.16 22.37 3.03
CA GLU A 13 0.37 21.64 2.05
C GLU A 13 0.98 20.25 1.81
N ILE A 14 2.30 20.17 1.67
CA ILE A 14 3.04 18.91 1.55
C ILE A 14 2.78 18.00 2.76
N HIS A 15 2.80 18.55 3.98
CA HIS A 15 2.52 17.78 5.18
C HIS A 15 1.07 17.27 5.19
N ASN A 16 0.12 18.12 4.80
CA ASN A 16 -1.29 17.74 4.74
C ASN A 16 -1.55 16.65 3.68
N THR A 17 -1.01 16.80 2.47
CA THR A 17 -1.15 15.78 1.41
C THR A 17 -0.49 14.46 1.82
N THR A 18 0.66 14.52 2.50
CA THR A 18 1.36 13.34 3.04
C THR A 18 0.51 12.64 4.10
N ASN A 19 -0.02 13.38 5.07
CA ASN A 19 -0.87 12.85 6.12
C ASN A 19 -2.13 12.19 5.55
N ARG A 20 -2.77 12.83 4.56
CA ARG A 20 -3.93 12.26 3.87
C ARG A 20 -3.58 10.95 3.18
N ARG A 21 -2.47 10.88 2.45
CA ARG A 21 -2.01 9.64 1.80
C ARG A 21 -1.65 8.54 2.80
N ILE A 22 -1.13 8.89 3.98
CA ILE A 22 -0.86 7.92 5.04
C ILE A 22 -2.17 7.40 5.62
N TYR A 23 -3.15 8.29 5.83
CA TYR A 23 -4.47 7.92 6.33
C TYR A 23 -5.22 7.01 5.35
N ASP A 24 -5.26 7.37 4.06
CA ASP A 24 -5.98 6.63 3.02
C ASP A 24 -5.48 5.18 2.88
N ARG A 25 -4.19 4.91 3.19
CA ARG A 25 -3.63 3.55 3.21
C ARG A 25 -4.22 2.66 4.29
N ASN A 26 -4.77 3.23 5.36
CA ASN A 26 -5.39 2.50 6.46
C ASN A 26 -6.89 2.26 6.23
N VAL A 27 -7.45 2.76 5.13
CA VAL A 27 -8.86 2.61 4.80
C VAL A 27 -9.01 1.49 3.76
N PRO A 28 -9.88 0.49 3.99
CA PRO A 28 -10.13 -0.54 2.99
C PRO A 28 -10.79 0.05 1.74
N SER A 29 -10.53 -0.55 0.58
CA SER A 29 -11.08 -0.06 -0.70
C SER A 29 -12.61 -0.17 -0.79
N GLN A 30 -13.22 -1.02 0.04
CA GLN A 30 -14.66 -1.14 0.19
C GLN A 30 -15.04 -1.28 1.67
N MET A 31 -16.25 -0.85 2.02
CA MET A 31 -16.81 -1.12 3.35
C MET A 31 -16.93 -2.64 3.57
N LEU A 32 -16.28 -3.11 4.62
CA LEU A 32 -16.26 -4.51 5.01
C LEU A 32 -17.44 -4.84 5.93
N GLN A 33 -17.85 -6.11 5.91
CA GLN A 33 -18.86 -6.60 6.86
C GLN A 33 -18.36 -6.47 8.30
N GLN A 34 -19.22 -5.96 9.18
CA GLN A 34 -18.91 -5.76 10.59
C GLN A 34 -18.99 -7.07 11.37
N TYR A 35 -18.11 -7.23 12.35
CA TYR A 35 -18.22 -8.27 13.36
C TYR A 35 -19.15 -7.79 14.48
N LEU A 36 -20.20 -8.55 14.76
CA LEU A 36 -21.15 -8.25 15.82
C LEU A 36 -20.93 -9.21 16.97
N ASP A 37 -20.47 -8.68 18.10
CA ASP A 37 -20.39 -9.42 19.35
C ASP A 37 -21.60 -9.11 20.23
N VAL A 38 -22.36 -10.16 20.56
CA VAL A 38 -23.52 -10.01 21.43
C VAL A 38 -23.06 -9.92 22.88
N ARG A 39 -23.45 -8.85 23.58
CA ARG A 39 -23.12 -8.69 25.00
C ARG A 39 -23.91 -9.68 25.86
N PRO A 40 -23.28 -10.30 26.86
CA PRO A 40 -23.98 -11.17 27.80
C PRO A 40 -24.97 -10.35 28.64
N VAL A 41 -26.05 -11.02 29.04
CA VAL A 41 -27.12 -10.47 29.89
C VAL A 41 -27.11 -11.19 31.23
N MET A 42 -27.54 -10.51 32.29
CA MET A 42 -27.56 -11.08 33.63
C MET A 42 -28.57 -12.24 33.71
N THR A 43 -28.10 -13.42 34.12
CA THR A 43 -28.94 -14.62 34.29
C THR A 43 -29.21 -14.97 35.76
N LYS A 44 -28.66 -14.21 36.71
CA LYS A 44 -28.66 -14.52 38.16
C LYS A 44 -30.02 -14.87 38.75
N TYR A 45 -31.10 -14.24 38.26
CA TYR A 45 -32.46 -14.44 38.76
C TYR A 45 -33.40 -15.07 37.73
N SER A 46 -32.86 -15.58 36.63
CA SER A 46 -33.65 -16.22 35.56
C SER A 46 -33.56 -17.74 35.69
N TYR A 47 -34.66 -18.37 36.07
CA TYR A 47 -34.82 -19.83 35.98
C TYR A 47 -35.50 -20.17 34.65
N LEU A 48 -34.82 -20.94 33.81
CA LEU A 48 -35.33 -21.41 32.50
C LEU A 48 -35.99 -20.28 31.68
N PRO A 49 -35.25 -19.20 31.36
CA PRO A 49 -35.80 -18.07 30.63
C PRO A 49 -36.34 -18.52 29.26
N ILE A 50 -37.64 -18.33 29.04
CA ILE A 50 -38.31 -18.65 27.78
C ILE A 50 -38.15 -17.50 26.77
N VAL A 51 -37.83 -16.29 27.25
CA VAL A 51 -37.70 -15.07 26.44
C VAL A 51 -36.31 -14.49 26.61
N ASP A 52 -35.70 -14.02 25.52
CA ASP A 52 -34.41 -13.31 25.56
C ASP A 52 -34.58 -11.97 26.29
N PRO A 53 -33.89 -11.73 27.43
CA PRO A 53 -34.01 -10.48 28.16
C PRO A 53 -33.25 -9.31 27.49
N ARG A 54 -32.62 -9.54 26.33
CA ARG A 54 -31.95 -8.48 25.57
C ARG A 54 -32.94 -7.42 25.07
N LYS A 55 -32.48 -6.17 25.07
CA LYS A 55 -33.22 -5.06 24.48
C LYS A 55 -33.41 -5.31 22.99
N GLN A 56 -34.65 -5.12 22.52
CA GLN A 56 -34.95 -5.21 21.09
C GLN A 56 -34.21 -4.12 20.31
N ILE A 57 -33.77 -4.50 19.10
CA ILE A 57 -32.99 -3.64 18.22
C ILE A 57 -33.97 -2.80 17.38
N ASP A 58 -33.78 -1.49 17.36
CA ASP A 58 -34.60 -0.56 16.57
C ASP A 58 -34.00 -0.29 15.17
N VAL A 59 -32.69 -0.56 15.02
CA VAL A 59 -31.93 -0.28 13.79
C VAL A 59 -31.76 -1.55 12.96
N ARG A 60 -32.01 -1.45 11.65
CA ARG A 60 -31.77 -2.56 10.71
C ARG A 60 -30.28 -2.77 10.49
N MET A 61 -29.88 -4.03 10.35
CA MET A 61 -28.50 -4.41 10.04
C MET A 61 -28.20 -4.12 8.56
N ASN A 62 -27.12 -3.39 8.29
CA ASN A 62 -26.62 -3.18 6.94
C ASN A 62 -25.97 -4.45 6.41
N GLN A 63 -26.42 -4.92 5.24
CA GLN A 63 -25.81 -6.06 4.55
C GLN A 63 -24.73 -5.57 3.58
N TYR A 64 -23.54 -6.13 3.71
CA TYR A 64 -22.38 -5.84 2.84
C TYR A 64 -22.09 -7.07 1.97
N PRO A 65 -21.47 -6.88 0.78
CA PRO A 65 -21.07 -8.00 -0.06
C PRO A 65 -20.02 -8.89 0.62
N THR A 66 -19.95 -10.14 0.19
CA THR A 66 -18.92 -11.09 0.64
C THR A 66 -17.53 -10.55 0.33
N PHE A 67 -16.64 -10.60 1.32
CA PHE A 67 -15.26 -10.15 1.17
C PHE A 67 -14.50 -11.04 0.19
N ASN A 68 -13.81 -10.42 -0.78
CA ASN A 68 -12.94 -11.11 -1.74
C ASN A 68 -11.60 -10.38 -1.84
N PRO A 69 -10.46 -11.04 -1.53
CA PRO A 69 -9.14 -10.42 -1.60
C PRO A 69 -8.70 -10.03 -3.02
N HIS A 70 -9.31 -10.63 -4.06
CA HIS A 70 -9.01 -10.27 -5.46
C HIS A 70 -9.59 -8.91 -5.87
N THR A 71 -10.65 -8.44 -5.21
CA THR A 71 -11.36 -7.21 -5.60
C THR A 71 -11.29 -6.12 -4.53
N VAL A 72 -11.10 -6.50 -3.27
CA VAL A 72 -11.10 -5.58 -2.13
C VAL A 72 -9.76 -5.62 -1.42
N PHE A 73 -9.08 -4.48 -1.43
CA PHE A 73 -7.88 -4.26 -0.62
C PHE A 73 -8.30 -3.98 0.83
N ASN A 74 -7.80 -4.81 1.75
CA ASN A 74 -7.98 -4.64 3.18
C ASN A 74 -6.61 -4.41 3.83
N PRO A 75 -6.30 -3.18 4.32
CA PRO A 75 -5.05 -2.89 5.01
C PRO A 75 -5.02 -3.40 6.46
N GLY A 76 -6.10 -4.03 6.93
CA GLY A 76 -6.21 -4.60 8.26
C GLY A 76 -5.19 -5.70 8.56
N ASN A 77 -5.27 -6.23 9.78
CA ASN A 77 -4.37 -7.28 10.26
C ASN A 77 -4.68 -8.65 9.64
N THR A 78 -4.02 -9.70 10.14
CA THR A 78 -4.12 -11.09 9.68
C THR A 78 -5.55 -11.66 9.60
N GLN A 79 -6.55 -11.00 10.21
CA GLN A 79 -7.93 -11.45 10.21
C GLN A 79 -8.79 -10.58 9.28
N SER A 80 -9.18 -11.17 8.16
CA SER A 80 -10.15 -10.60 7.22
C SER A 80 -11.59 -10.98 7.57
N PRO A 81 -12.61 -10.24 7.09
CA PRO A 81 -14.03 -10.51 7.37
C PRO A 81 -14.40 -11.99 7.18
N TRP A 82 -15.14 -12.55 8.13
CA TRP A 82 -15.48 -13.98 8.16
C TRP A 82 -16.22 -14.43 6.92
N SER A 83 -17.03 -13.56 6.30
CA SER A 83 -17.77 -13.91 5.08
C SER A 83 -16.88 -14.38 3.94
N GLY A 84 -15.69 -13.80 3.77
CA GLY A 84 -14.74 -14.25 2.74
C GLY A 84 -14.19 -15.65 3.00
N PHE A 85 -13.97 -16.01 4.27
CA PHE A 85 -13.60 -17.37 4.66
C PHE A 85 -14.77 -18.33 4.47
N ALA A 86 -15.96 -17.95 4.96
CA ALA A 86 -17.16 -18.76 4.93
C ALA A 86 -17.60 -19.15 3.50
N SER A 87 -17.42 -18.25 2.53
CA SER A 87 -17.70 -18.55 1.12
C SER A 87 -16.66 -19.47 0.47
N ASN A 88 -15.46 -19.58 1.04
CA ASN A 88 -14.29 -20.24 0.47
C ASN A 88 -13.73 -21.36 1.38
N VAL A 89 -14.59 -21.97 2.21
CA VAL A 89 -14.18 -23.04 3.15
C VAL A 89 -13.61 -24.25 2.42
N ASN A 90 -14.18 -24.60 1.27
CA ASN A 90 -13.70 -25.74 0.48
C ASN A 90 -12.28 -25.49 -0.06
N THR A 91 -12.06 -24.31 -0.66
CA THR A 91 -10.74 -23.94 -1.16
C THR A 91 -9.71 -23.84 -0.04
N GLU A 92 -10.07 -23.31 1.13
CA GLU A 92 -9.16 -23.31 2.29
C GLU A 92 -8.85 -24.74 2.76
N SER A 93 -9.85 -25.63 2.79
CA SER A 93 -9.67 -27.05 3.14
C SER A 93 -8.72 -27.77 2.17
N GLU A 94 -8.82 -27.45 0.88
CA GLU A 94 -7.89 -27.93 -0.16
C GLU A 94 -6.48 -27.38 0.04
N LEU A 95 -6.34 -26.06 0.24
CA LEU A 95 -5.04 -25.40 0.47
C LEU A 95 -4.35 -25.88 1.75
N ARG A 96 -5.13 -26.19 2.79
CA ARG A 96 -4.63 -26.81 4.04
C ARG A 96 -4.41 -28.32 3.93
N ASN A 97 -4.69 -28.90 2.77
CA ASN A 97 -4.55 -30.34 2.51
C ASN A 97 -5.34 -31.20 3.52
N GLN A 98 -6.55 -30.76 3.89
CA GLN A 98 -7.41 -31.49 4.85
C GLN A 98 -8.27 -32.57 4.18
N ILE A 99 -8.50 -32.42 2.87
CA ILE A 99 -9.38 -33.31 2.10
C ILE A 99 -8.63 -34.57 1.64
N TYR A 100 -7.33 -34.45 1.38
CA TYR A 100 -6.52 -35.55 0.85
C TYR A 100 -5.75 -36.27 1.96
N ALA A 101 -5.72 -37.60 1.89
CA ALA A 101 -4.82 -38.39 2.73
C ALA A 101 -3.36 -38.11 2.35
N LEU A 102 -2.44 -38.27 3.30
CA LEU A 102 -1.00 -38.16 3.04
C LEU A 102 -0.57 -39.27 2.05
N GLN A 103 -0.19 -38.87 0.84
CA GLN A 103 0.30 -39.76 -0.21
C GLN A 103 1.80 -39.56 -0.46
N LYS A 104 2.55 -40.66 -0.64
CA LYS A 104 3.97 -40.65 -1.02
C LYS A 104 4.13 -41.00 -2.51
N CYS A 105 3.61 -40.15 -3.39
CA CYS A 105 3.71 -40.31 -4.84
C CYS A 105 3.96 -38.96 -5.51
N SER A 106 4.33 -38.93 -6.79
CA SER A 106 4.60 -37.69 -7.53
C SER A 106 3.40 -36.73 -7.61
N GLN A 107 2.18 -37.25 -7.43
CA GLN A 107 0.94 -36.46 -7.44
C GLN A 107 0.65 -35.75 -6.12
N SER A 108 1.40 -36.02 -5.04
CA SER A 108 1.16 -35.40 -3.72
C SER A 108 1.73 -34.00 -3.57
N VAL A 109 2.51 -33.54 -4.54
CA VAL A 109 3.12 -32.21 -4.55
C VAL A 109 2.41 -31.36 -5.60
N TYR A 110 1.87 -30.21 -5.18
CA TYR A 110 1.36 -29.23 -6.13
C TYR A 110 2.54 -28.60 -6.88
N VAL A 111 2.62 -28.88 -8.18
CA VAL A 111 3.56 -28.23 -9.11
C VAL A 111 2.74 -27.27 -9.97
N PRO A 112 2.99 -25.95 -9.90
CA PRO A 112 2.26 -25.00 -10.71
C PRO A 112 2.55 -25.22 -12.20
N ASN A 113 1.60 -24.82 -13.06
CA ASN A 113 1.76 -24.95 -14.51
C ASN A 113 3.02 -24.19 -14.96
N SER A 114 3.78 -24.72 -15.94
CA SER A 114 4.95 -24.04 -16.51
C SER A 114 4.65 -22.65 -17.09
N ASN A 115 3.38 -22.36 -17.41
CA ASN A 115 2.91 -21.04 -17.87
C ASN A 115 2.41 -20.14 -16.73
N SER A 116 2.50 -20.57 -15.47
CA SER A 116 2.12 -19.77 -14.31
C SER A 116 3.11 -18.64 -14.07
N ASP A 117 2.64 -17.57 -13.43
CA ASP A 117 3.46 -16.40 -13.09
C ASP A 117 4.67 -16.72 -12.20
N LEU A 118 4.71 -17.89 -11.56
CA LEU A 118 5.86 -18.36 -10.79
C LEU A 118 7.04 -18.75 -11.68
N TYR A 119 6.77 -19.22 -12.91
CA TYR A 119 7.79 -19.64 -13.87
C TYR A 119 7.92 -18.70 -15.06
N THR A 120 6.84 -18.04 -15.49
CA THR A 120 6.85 -17.11 -16.62
C THR A 120 6.68 -15.67 -16.14
N TYR A 121 7.74 -14.88 -16.28
CA TYR A 121 7.65 -13.44 -16.05
C TYR A 121 6.96 -12.77 -17.24
N SER A 122 5.68 -12.44 -17.08
CA SER A 122 4.85 -11.82 -18.12
C SER A 122 4.59 -10.33 -17.88
N PHE A 123 5.08 -9.76 -16.77
CA PHE A 123 4.89 -8.36 -16.45
C PHE A 123 5.54 -7.48 -17.53
N ARG A 124 4.69 -6.80 -18.30
CA ARG A 124 5.08 -5.77 -19.24
C ARG A 124 4.53 -4.46 -18.71
N PRO A 125 5.38 -3.51 -18.28
CA PRO A 125 4.87 -2.18 -17.95
C PRO A 125 4.17 -1.63 -19.18
N ASN A 126 2.96 -1.08 -19.03
CA ASN A 126 2.24 -0.43 -20.12
C ASN A 126 3.06 0.79 -20.58
N VAL A 127 3.86 0.63 -21.63
CA VAL A 127 4.69 1.72 -22.18
C VAL A 127 3.82 2.79 -22.84
N SER A 128 2.57 2.47 -23.22
CA SER A 128 1.57 3.44 -23.69
C SER A 128 1.09 4.41 -22.60
N GLU A 129 1.30 4.08 -21.32
CA GLU A 129 1.11 4.99 -20.18
C GLU A 129 2.41 5.67 -19.74
N SER A 130 3.52 5.54 -20.50
CA SER A 130 4.78 6.26 -20.19
C SER A 130 4.64 7.78 -20.24
N ASN A 131 3.59 8.31 -20.86
CA ASN A 131 3.26 9.74 -20.80
C ASN A 131 2.23 10.08 -19.71
N ASN A 132 1.76 9.08 -18.96
CA ASN A 132 0.85 9.19 -17.82
C ASN A 132 1.55 8.68 -16.55
N TYR A 133 2.80 9.09 -16.34
CA TYR A 133 3.24 9.27 -14.96
C TYR A 133 2.17 10.17 -14.32
N GLY A 134 1.42 9.67 -13.34
CA GLY A 134 0.25 10.38 -12.81
C GLY A 134 0.63 11.62 -11.99
N GLN A 135 0.36 11.60 -10.68
CA GLN A 135 0.76 12.69 -9.78
C GLN A 135 2.28 12.78 -9.52
N HIS A 136 3.10 11.87 -10.07
CA HIS A 136 4.47 11.63 -9.63
C HIS A 136 5.49 11.57 -10.79
N ASN A 137 5.45 12.57 -11.67
CA ASN A 137 6.30 12.64 -12.88
C ASN A 137 7.81 12.68 -12.59
N LEU A 138 8.18 13.06 -11.37
CA LEU A 138 9.58 13.15 -10.95
C LEU A 138 10.18 11.82 -10.51
N LEU A 139 9.36 10.80 -10.18
CA LEU A 139 9.86 9.55 -9.58
C LEU A 139 10.77 8.76 -10.54
N PHE A 140 10.57 8.95 -11.84
CA PHE A 140 11.30 8.26 -12.91
C PHE A 140 12.05 9.22 -13.84
N LYS A 141 12.07 10.52 -13.50
CA LYS A 141 12.83 11.51 -14.25
C LYS A 141 14.30 11.39 -13.82
N GLN A 142 15.17 11.05 -14.75
CA GLN A 142 16.60 11.27 -14.57
C GLN A 142 16.89 12.74 -14.80
N ASP A 143 17.16 13.45 -13.71
CA ASP A 143 17.69 14.81 -13.79
C ASP A 143 19.18 14.72 -14.11
N ASN A 144 19.57 15.33 -15.23
CA ASN A 144 20.97 15.59 -15.54
C ASN A 144 21.27 17.01 -15.06
N PHE A 145 22.26 17.15 -14.19
CA PHE A 145 22.79 18.47 -13.84
C PHE A 145 23.81 18.89 -14.88
N ASP A 146 23.73 20.14 -15.34
CA ASP A 146 24.79 20.72 -16.14
C ASP A 146 26.09 20.76 -15.33
N SER A 147 27.23 20.77 -16.03
CA SER A 147 28.54 20.96 -15.39
C SER A 147 28.61 22.34 -14.73
N PHE A 148 28.31 22.39 -13.44
CA PHE A 148 28.38 23.62 -12.66
C PHE A 148 29.72 23.71 -11.94
N ASN A 149 30.54 24.69 -12.35
CA ASN A 149 31.72 25.08 -11.59
C ASN A 149 31.32 26.13 -10.55
N PRO A 150 31.37 25.84 -9.23
CA PRO A 150 31.00 26.80 -8.19
C PRO A 150 32.00 27.95 -8.05
N ASN A 151 33.15 27.89 -8.73
CA ASN A 151 34.14 28.95 -8.72
C ASN A 151 33.76 30.05 -9.74
N PRO A 152 33.37 31.26 -9.30
CA PRO A 152 33.00 32.35 -10.20
C PRO A 152 34.18 32.87 -11.02
N ASN A 153 35.42 32.70 -10.54
CA ASN A 153 36.64 33.20 -11.18
C ASN A 153 37.76 32.14 -11.16
N PRO A 154 37.70 31.12 -12.03
CA PRO A 154 38.68 30.03 -12.08
C PRO A 154 40.11 30.48 -12.42
N ASN A 155 40.24 31.67 -13.02
CA ASN A 155 41.52 32.26 -13.37
C ASN A 155 42.17 33.06 -12.24
N VAL A 156 41.51 33.21 -11.08
CA VAL A 156 42.00 33.99 -9.94
C VAL A 156 42.07 33.14 -8.68
N VAL A 157 40.99 32.41 -8.39
CA VAL A 157 40.88 31.54 -7.23
C VAL A 157 41.20 30.11 -7.64
N GLY A 158 42.08 29.44 -6.92
CA GLY A 158 42.41 28.04 -7.23
C GLY A 158 43.46 27.87 -8.32
N THR A 159 44.21 28.92 -8.68
CA THR A 159 45.17 28.93 -9.80
C THR A 159 46.53 28.30 -9.51
N TYR A 160 47.00 28.38 -8.26
CA TYR A 160 48.33 27.88 -7.91
C TYR A 160 48.40 26.35 -7.91
N MET A 161 49.46 25.80 -8.50
CA MET A 161 49.73 24.35 -8.57
C MET A 161 49.90 23.71 -7.17
N PHE A 162 50.51 24.43 -6.23
CA PHE A 162 50.70 24.00 -4.85
C PHE A 162 50.34 25.11 -3.88
N SER A 163 49.89 24.75 -2.66
CA SER A 163 49.58 25.68 -1.57
C SER A 163 48.63 26.81 -1.96
N ASN A 164 47.39 26.46 -2.30
CA ASN A 164 46.40 27.38 -2.84
C ASN A 164 45.61 28.10 -1.71
N PRO A 165 45.88 29.37 -1.36
CA PRO A 165 45.20 30.05 -0.27
C PRO A 165 43.90 30.70 -0.76
N THR A 166 42.93 29.87 -1.15
CA THR A 166 41.65 30.32 -1.74
C THR A 166 40.91 31.35 -0.88
N ARG A 167 41.02 31.24 0.45
CA ARG A 167 40.47 32.23 1.40
C ARG A 167 41.06 33.64 1.23
N ALA A 168 42.34 33.77 0.88
CA ALA A 168 42.98 35.06 0.63
C ALA A 168 42.66 35.55 -0.80
N GLN A 169 42.75 34.67 -1.80
CA GLN A 169 42.43 34.99 -3.19
C GLN A 169 41.01 35.52 -3.38
N VAL A 170 40.05 35.02 -2.60
CA VAL A 170 38.66 35.50 -2.64
C VAL A 170 38.52 36.93 -2.09
N LYS A 171 39.43 37.39 -1.22
CA LYS A 171 39.38 38.77 -0.71
C LYS A 171 39.71 39.80 -1.79
N ASP A 172 40.52 39.43 -2.76
CA ASP A 172 40.95 40.31 -3.85
C ASP A 172 39.89 40.42 -4.97
N LEU A 173 38.77 39.69 -4.85
CA LEU A 173 37.65 39.70 -5.80
C LEU A 173 36.51 40.66 -5.41
N ALA A 174 36.59 41.32 -4.25
CA ALA A 174 35.58 42.25 -3.74
C ALA A 174 35.97 43.72 -3.99
#